data_AF-A0A9W6SKZ4-F1
#
_entry.id   AF-A0A9W6SKZ4-F1
#
_cell.length_a   1.000
_cell.length_b   1.000
_cell.length_c   1.000
_cell.angle_alpha   90.00
_cell.angle_beta   90.00
_cell.angle_gamma   90.00
#
_symmetry.space_group_name_H-M   'P 1'
#
loop_
_entity.id
_entity.type
_entity.pdbx_description
1 polymer ?
#
loop_
_entity_poly.entity_id
_entity_poly.type
_entity_poly.pdbx_seq_one_letter_code
_entity_poly.pdbx_strand_id
1 'polypeptide(L)'
;MDPMATLLSRPVLPAADAGLPAVRRRETELAARLGDEYGRGLLVDAAGARVIDPRASLLRADGSPFTPRMYACLLLAVAVLPSVGARVTAAELDARVTALAGEAGIDPGAEGPLAWRRAVAEALLTLRAWGVVGEIDGGLSGYAEDGEDALLAVDAALARLLPLEGGAS
;
A
#
# COMPACT_ATOMS: atom_id res chain seq x y z
N MET A 1 33.72 -8.30 -0.13
CA MET A 1 32.80 -7.23 0.30
C MET A 1 31.85 -7.84 1.32
N ASP A 2 31.64 -7.19 2.47
CA ASP A 2 30.71 -7.68 3.49
C ASP A 2 29.25 -7.48 3.01
N PRO A 3 28.44 -8.56 2.90
CA PRO A 3 27.06 -8.43 2.45
C PRO A 3 26.18 -7.61 3.39
N MET A 4 26.44 -7.59 4.70
CA MET A 4 25.67 -6.77 5.64
C MET A 4 25.91 -5.27 5.40
N ALA A 5 27.18 -4.84 5.37
CA ALA A 5 27.53 -3.45 5.04
C ALA A 5 26.98 -3.01 3.67
N THR A 6 26.92 -3.93 2.70
CA THR A 6 26.33 -3.67 1.39
C THR A 6 24.82 -3.42 1.48
N LEU A 7 24.08 -4.25 2.24
CA LEU A 7 22.63 -4.10 2.44
C LEU A 7 22.26 -2.84 3.23
N LEU A 8 23.08 -2.45 4.22
CA LEU A 8 22.83 -1.24 5.01
C LEU A 8 23.07 0.05 4.21
N SER A 9 24.03 0.04 3.28
CA SER A 9 24.32 1.19 2.41
C SER A 9 23.44 1.22 1.16
N ARG A 10 23.03 0.06 0.65
CA ARG A 10 22.18 -0.11 -0.53
C ARG A 10 21.05 -1.09 -0.17
N PRO A 11 19.91 -0.58 0.34
CA PRO A 11 18.82 -1.42 0.84
C PRO A 11 18.07 -2.18 -0.27
N VAL A 12 18.41 -1.96 -1.54
CA VAL A 12 17.90 -2.73 -2.68
C VAL A 12 19.08 -3.13 -3.57
N LEU A 13 19.20 -4.44 -3.83
CA LEU A 13 20.18 -5.05 -4.73
C LEU A 13 19.44 -5.79 -5.85
N PRO A 14 19.47 -5.28 -7.10
CA PRO A 14 18.82 -5.94 -8.23
C PRO A 14 19.53 -7.25 -8.62
N ALA A 15 18.85 -8.12 -9.38
CA ALA A 15 19.37 -9.41 -9.86
C ALA A 15 20.76 -9.36 -10.49
N ALA A 16 21.07 -8.27 -11.21
CA ALA A 16 22.33 -8.06 -11.90
C ALA A 16 23.47 -7.58 -10.98
N ASP A 17 23.21 -7.29 -9.70
CA ASP A 17 24.20 -6.75 -8.79
C ASP A 17 25.23 -7.83 -8.37
N ALA A 18 26.51 -7.50 -8.50
CA ALA A 18 27.62 -8.41 -8.17
C ALA A 18 27.65 -8.84 -6.70
N GLY A 19 27.00 -8.10 -5.79
CA GLY A 19 26.87 -8.44 -4.38
C GLY A 19 25.77 -9.47 -4.07
N LEU A 20 24.79 -9.65 -4.96
CA LEU A 20 23.62 -10.50 -4.72
C LEU A 20 23.97 -11.98 -4.46
N PRO A 21 24.92 -12.62 -5.17
CA PRO A 21 25.31 -14.00 -4.87
C PRO A 21 25.83 -14.21 -3.44
N ALA A 22 26.46 -13.18 -2.85
CA ALA A 22 26.95 -13.24 -1.47
C ALA A 22 25.81 -13.10 -0.45
N VAL A 23 24.78 -12.30 -0.76
CA VAL A 23 23.56 -12.18 0.05
C VAL A 23 22.76 -13.48 0.01
N ARG A 24 22.50 -14.05 -1.19
CA ARG A 24 21.78 -15.33 -1.34
C ARG A 24 22.43 -16.48 -0.56
N ARG A 25 23.76 -16.58 -0.58
CA ARG A 25 24.49 -17.62 0.16
C ARG A 25 24.35 -17.52 1.69
N ARG A 26 24.04 -16.32 2.21
CA ARG A 26 23.96 -16.03 3.64
C ARG A 26 22.61 -15.47 4.05
N GLU A 27 21.56 -15.75 3.28
CA GLU A 27 20.26 -15.14 3.46
C GLU A 27 19.72 -15.31 4.88
N THR A 28 19.71 -16.55 5.38
CA THR A 28 19.19 -16.87 6.72
C THR A 28 19.96 -16.15 7.83
N GLU A 29 21.30 -16.10 7.73
CA GLU A 29 22.16 -15.41 8.70
C GLU A 29 21.92 -13.90 8.66
N LEU A 30 21.86 -13.31 7.46
CA LEU A 30 21.66 -11.88 7.27
C LEU A 30 20.26 -11.45 7.69
N ALA A 31 19.24 -12.25 7.41
CA ALA A 31 17.85 -12.01 7.84
C ALA A 31 17.74 -12.01 9.37
N ALA A 32 18.35 -13.00 10.04
CA ALA A 32 18.38 -13.06 11.50
C ALA A 32 19.07 -11.82 12.09
N ARG A 33 20.27 -11.48 11.59
CA ARG A 33 21.02 -10.31 12.09
C ARG A 33 20.33 -8.98 11.79
N LEU A 34 19.70 -8.82 10.63
CA LEU A 34 18.90 -7.63 10.33
C LEU A 34 17.71 -7.50 11.29
N GLY A 35 17.08 -8.62 11.63
CA GLY A 35 16.00 -8.67 12.62
C GLY A 35 16.48 -8.30 14.01
N ASP A 36 17.53 -8.96 14.49
CA ASP A 36 18.02 -8.84 15.87
C ASP A 36 18.72 -7.51 16.13
N GLU A 37 19.58 -7.04 15.21
CA GLU A 37 20.42 -5.85 15.42
C GLU A 37 19.71 -4.54 14.99
N TYR A 38 18.84 -4.60 13.97
CA TYR A 38 18.24 -3.39 13.35
C TYR A 38 16.71 -3.39 13.38
N GLY A 39 16.06 -4.50 13.75
CA GLY A 39 14.62 -4.65 13.64
C GLY A 39 14.12 -4.53 12.21
N ARG A 40 14.91 -5.01 11.22
CA ARG A 40 14.60 -4.97 9.79
C ARG A 40 14.46 -6.38 9.23
N GLY A 41 13.60 -6.55 8.24
CA GLY A 41 13.48 -7.78 7.47
C GLY A 41 14.41 -7.80 6.25
N LEU A 42 14.58 -8.98 5.66
CA LEU A 42 15.27 -9.18 4.40
C LEU A 42 14.37 -10.03 3.49
N LEU A 43 14.08 -9.54 2.30
CA LEU A 43 13.42 -10.31 1.24
C LEU A 43 14.45 -10.59 0.15
N VAL A 44 14.63 -11.87 -0.20
CA VAL A 44 15.48 -12.30 -1.31
C VAL A 44 14.64 -13.16 -2.25
N ASP A 45 14.65 -12.83 -3.53
CA ASP A 45 13.89 -13.53 -4.56
C ASP A 45 14.67 -13.59 -5.89
N ALA A 46 13.99 -14.00 -6.97
CA ALA A 46 14.57 -14.04 -8.31
C ALA A 46 14.96 -12.65 -8.84
N ALA A 47 14.23 -11.60 -8.46
CA ALA A 47 14.42 -10.22 -8.88
C ALA A 47 15.55 -9.51 -8.12
N GLY A 48 15.90 -9.96 -6.91
CA GLY A 48 17.02 -9.40 -6.15
C GLY A 48 16.99 -9.68 -4.65
N ALA A 49 17.54 -8.74 -3.89
CA ALA A 49 17.43 -8.69 -2.43
C ALA A 49 17.05 -7.27 -1.98
N ARG A 50 16.11 -7.13 -1.05
CA ARG A 50 15.76 -5.85 -0.43
C ARG A 50 15.62 -5.95 1.08
N VAL A 51 16.10 -4.92 1.78
CA VAL A 51 15.88 -4.74 3.21
C VAL A 51 14.47 -4.17 3.40
N ILE A 52 13.68 -4.83 4.24
CA ILE A 52 12.36 -4.38 4.64
C ILE A 52 12.52 -3.64 5.96
N ASP A 53 12.16 -2.36 6.03
CA ASP A 53 12.00 -1.70 7.32
C ASP A 53 10.54 -1.83 7.75
N PRO A 54 10.21 -2.66 8.76
CA PRO A 54 8.83 -2.77 9.24
C PRO A 54 8.32 -1.47 9.87
N ARG A 55 9.20 -0.47 10.10
CA ARG A 55 8.83 0.89 10.52
C ARG A 55 8.60 1.84 9.36
N ALA A 56 8.95 1.46 8.11
CA ALA A 56 8.63 2.24 6.93
C ALA A 56 7.11 2.19 6.70
N SER A 57 6.42 3.10 7.37
CA SER A 57 5.00 3.30 7.18
C SER A 57 4.78 4.15 5.95
N LEU A 58 3.73 3.85 5.18
CA LEU A 58 3.14 4.85 4.30
C LEU A 58 2.85 6.10 5.13
N LEU A 59 3.19 7.25 4.58
CA LEU A 59 2.95 8.53 5.22
C LEU A 59 1.75 9.19 4.55
N ARG A 60 0.90 9.80 5.37
CA ARG A 60 -0.14 10.71 4.93
C ARG A 60 0.49 11.99 4.38
N ALA A 61 -0.32 12.83 3.74
CA ALA A 61 0.16 14.12 3.20
C ALA A 61 0.77 15.03 4.28
N ASP A 62 0.30 14.93 5.53
CA ASP A 62 0.82 15.67 6.69
C ASP A 62 2.08 15.06 7.32
N GLY A 63 2.62 13.97 6.75
CA GLY A 63 3.81 13.28 7.25
C GLY A 63 3.55 12.32 8.42
N SER A 64 2.31 12.19 8.90
CA SER A 64 1.96 11.20 9.92
C SER A 64 1.86 9.79 9.33
N PRO A 65 2.18 8.73 10.09
CA PRO A 65 2.16 7.36 9.58
C PRO A 65 0.72 6.86 9.36
N PHE A 66 0.56 5.97 8.39
CA PHE A 66 -0.66 5.22 8.17
C PHE A 66 -1.04 4.39 9.39
N THR A 67 -2.32 4.43 9.76
CA THR A 67 -2.88 3.52 10.76
C THR A 67 -3.19 2.16 10.15
N PRO A 68 -3.32 1.08 10.95
CA PRO A 68 -3.76 -0.24 10.44
C PRO A 68 -5.06 -0.18 9.63
N ARG A 69 -6.00 0.69 10.03
CA ARG A 69 -7.26 0.90 9.29
C ARG A 69 -7.03 1.52 7.92
N MET A 70 -6.10 2.48 7.80
CA MET A 70 -5.77 3.08 6.50
C MET A 70 -5.17 2.04 5.55
N TYR A 71 -4.34 1.12 6.07
CA TYR A 71 -3.87 -0.01 5.27
C TYR A 71 -5.01 -0.94 4.84
N ALA A 72 -5.94 -1.27 5.74
CA ALA A 72 -7.11 -2.08 5.39
C ALA A 72 -7.95 -1.39 4.31
N CYS A 73 -8.27 -0.11 4.48
CA CYS A 73 -9.01 0.68 3.49
C CYS A 73 -8.27 0.76 2.16
N LEU A 74 -6.93 0.89 2.17
CA LEU A 74 -6.12 0.88 0.96
C LEU A 74 -6.22 -0.45 0.24
N LEU A 75 -6.03 -1.57 0.92
CA LEU A 75 -6.13 -2.90 0.31
C LEU A 75 -7.54 -3.19 -0.22
N LEU A 76 -8.58 -2.81 0.53
CA LEU A 76 -9.96 -2.92 0.09
C LEU A 76 -10.24 -2.03 -1.13
N ALA A 77 -9.77 -0.78 -1.13
CA ALA A 77 -9.89 0.13 -2.26
C ALA A 77 -9.22 -0.45 -3.51
N VAL A 78 -7.99 -0.95 -3.36
CA VAL A 78 -7.26 -1.63 -4.43
C VAL A 78 -8.08 -2.81 -4.97
N ALA A 79 -8.65 -3.64 -4.09
CA ALA A 79 -9.43 -4.83 -4.47
C ALA A 79 -10.73 -4.50 -5.22
N VAL A 80 -11.37 -3.36 -4.95
CA VAL A 80 -12.60 -2.95 -5.65
C VAL A 80 -12.34 -2.29 -7.00
N LEU A 81 -11.16 -1.68 -7.21
CA LEU A 81 -10.85 -0.93 -8.46
C LEU A 81 -11.08 -1.73 -9.76
N PRO A 82 -10.77 -3.03 -9.87
CA PRO A 82 -11.04 -3.79 -11.09
C PRO A 82 -12.52 -3.91 -11.44
N SER A 83 -13.42 -3.74 -10.46
CA SER A 83 -14.86 -3.85 -10.62
C SER A 83 -15.55 -2.52 -10.97
N VAL A 84 -14.82 -1.40 -10.93
CA VAL A 84 -15.39 -0.07 -11.19
C VAL A 84 -15.12 0.37 -12.63
N GLY A 85 -15.98 1.26 -13.14
CA GLY A 85 -15.77 1.89 -14.45
C GLY A 85 -14.61 2.89 -14.45
N ALA A 86 -14.24 3.37 -15.64
CA ALA A 86 -13.18 4.38 -15.80
C ALA A 86 -13.47 5.73 -15.09
N ARG A 87 -14.74 5.95 -14.69
CA ARG A 87 -15.18 7.07 -13.87
C ARG A 87 -16.05 6.55 -12.74
N VAL A 88 -15.80 7.01 -11.52
CA VAL A 88 -16.49 6.59 -10.31
C VAL A 88 -16.47 7.73 -9.30
N THR A 89 -17.48 7.84 -8.44
CA THR A 89 -17.44 8.85 -7.37
C THR A 89 -16.73 8.33 -6.12
N ALA A 90 -16.23 9.24 -5.29
CA ALA A 90 -15.62 8.88 -4.01
C ALA A 90 -16.64 8.18 -3.09
N ALA A 91 -17.89 8.65 -3.06
CA ALA A 91 -18.96 8.02 -2.31
C ALA A 91 -19.29 6.60 -2.81
N GLU A 92 -19.27 6.37 -4.13
CA GLU A 92 -19.49 5.03 -4.70
C GLU A 92 -18.34 4.07 -4.36
N LEU A 93 -17.09 4.55 -4.41
CA LEU A 93 -15.94 3.75 -3.97
C LEU A 93 -15.99 3.43 -2.48
N ASP A 94 -16.34 4.40 -1.63
CA ASP A 94 -16.52 4.16 -0.19
C ASP A 94 -17.60 3.12 0.07
N ALA A 95 -18.75 3.22 -0.60
CA ALA A 95 -19.81 2.22 -0.47
C ALA A 95 -19.32 0.80 -0.83
N ARG A 96 -18.52 0.65 -1.90
CA ARG A 96 -17.94 -0.65 -2.29
C ARG A 96 -16.88 -1.13 -1.30
N VAL A 97 -16.02 -0.24 -0.81
CA VAL A 97 -15.00 -0.55 0.22
C VAL A 97 -15.67 -0.98 1.51
N THR A 98 -16.73 -0.30 1.92
CA THR A 98 -17.54 -0.60 3.09
C THR A 98 -18.24 -1.95 2.95
N ALA A 99 -18.79 -2.27 1.78
CA ALA A 99 -19.39 -3.58 1.51
C ALA A 99 -18.34 -4.70 1.61
N LEU A 100 -17.19 -4.54 0.95
CA LEU A 100 -16.11 -5.52 0.97
C LEU A 100 -15.49 -5.69 2.37
N ALA A 101 -15.42 -4.61 3.15
CA ALA A 101 -15.02 -4.66 4.56
C ALA A 101 -15.96 -5.57 5.37
N GLY A 102 -17.28 -5.41 5.19
CA GLY A 102 -18.28 -6.25 5.83
C GLY A 102 -18.15 -7.73 5.45
N GLU A 103 -17.90 -8.02 4.18
CA GLU A 103 -17.62 -9.38 3.69
C GLU A 103 -16.34 -9.97 4.32
N ALA A 104 -15.33 -9.14 4.55
CA ALA A 104 -14.08 -9.51 5.22
C ALA A 104 -14.17 -9.57 6.75
N GLY A 105 -15.35 -9.31 7.34
CA GLY A 105 -15.55 -9.29 8.80
C GLY A 105 -14.94 -8.07 9.50
N ILE A 106 -14.63 -7.00 8.76
CA ILE A 106 -14.16 -5.73 9.30
C ILE A 106 -15.39 -4.86 9.58
N ASP A 107 -15.56 -4.40 10.83
CA ASP A 107 -16.63 -3.47 11.20
C ASP A 107 -16.23 -2.00 10.88
N PRO A 108 -16.86 -1.37 9.88
CA PRO A 108 -16.59 0.03 9.53
C PRO A 108 -17.07 1.01 10.63
N GLY A 109 -18.02 0.58 11.46
CA GLY A 109 -18.65 1.40 12.50
C GLY A 109 -17.88 1.48 13.82
N ALA A 110 -16.88 0.61 14.03
CA ALA A 110 -16.19 0.45 15.32
C ALA A 110 -15.59 1.76 15.90
N GLU A 111 -15.15 2.68 15.04
CA GLU A 111 -14.63 4.00 15.43
C GLU A 111 -15.48 5.18 14.90
N GLY A 112 -16.66 4.86 14.36
CA GLY A 112 -17.62 5.83 13.84
C GLY A 112 -17.45 6.16 12.35
N PRO A 113 -18.54 6.60 11.67
CA PRO A 113 -18.56 6.80 10.22
C PRO A 113 -17.53 7.82 9.69
N LEU A 114 -17.25 8.87 10.47
CA LEU A 114 -16.29 9.91 10.07
C LEU A 114 -14.85 9.37 10.05
N ALA A 115 -14.47 8.54 11.01
CA ALA A 115 -13.14 7.95 11.08
C ALA A 115 -12.92 6.97 9.92
N TRP A 116 -13.95 6.19 9.58
CA TRP A 116 -13.94 5.31 8.42
C TRP A 116 -13.78 6.09 7.11
N ARG A 117 -14.63 7.11 6.88
CA ARG A 117 -14.57 7.95 5.68
C ARG A 117 -13.20 8.60 5.50
N ARG A 118 -12.60 9.10 6.57
CA ARG A 118 -11.23 9.66 6.53
C ARG A 118 -10.19 8.61 6.15
N ALA A 119 -10.29 7.38 6.67
CA ALA A 119 -9.38 6.31 6.31
C ALA A 119 -9.54 5.89 4.83
N VAL A 120 -10.77 5.87 4.31
CA VAL A 120 -11.03 5.65 2.88
C VAL A 120 -10.45 6.80 2.05
N ALA A 121 -10.65 8.05 2.46
CA ALA A 121 -10.09 9.20 1.76
C ALA A 121 -8.56 9.17 1.68
N GLU A 122 -7.86 8.80 2.76
CA GLU A 122 -6.39 8.64 2.77
C GLU A 122 -5.91 7.51 1.84
N ALA A 123 -6.67 6.42 1.74
CA ALA A 123 -6.41 5.38 0.77
C ALA A 123 -6.54 5.90 -0.67
N LEU A 124 -7.61 6.65 -0.97
CA LEU A 124 -7.82 7.26 -2.30
C LEU A 124 -6.75 8.31 -2.64
N LEU A 125 -6.34 9.13 -1.66
CA LEU A 125 -5.24 10.09 -1.82
C LEU A 125 -3.91 9.40 -2.13
N THR A 126 -3.68 8.23 -1.54
CA THR A 126 -2.51 7.40 -1.83
C THR A 126 -2.55 6.82 -3.24
N LEU A 127 -3.70 6.28 -3.66
CA LEU A 127 -3.91 5.80 -5.03
C LEU A 127 -3.75 6.92 -6.06
N ARG A 128 -4.16 8.14 -5.71
CA ARG A 128 -3.91 9.34 -6.50
C ARG A 128 -2.43 9.69 -6.58
N ALA A 129 -1.72 9.64 -5.46
CA ALA A 129 -0.27 9.85 -5.44
C ALA A 129 0.49 8.81 -6.29
N TRP A 130 -0.05 7.59 -6.42
CA TRP A 130 0.46 6.54 -7.32
C TRP A 130 -0.01 6.68 -8.77
N GLY A 131 -0.88 7.64 -9.08
CA GLY A 131 -1.43 7.88 -10.42
C GLY A 131 -2.53 6.90 -10.85
N VAL A 132 -2.97 6.01 -9.96
CA VAL A 132 -4.05 5.04 -10.24
C VAL A 132 -5.40 5.74 -10.36
N VAL A 133 -5.57 6.84 -9.62
CA VAL A 133 -6.79 7.63 -9.59
C VAL A 133 -6.47 9.10 -9.86
N GLY A 134 -7.34 9.81 -10.58
CA GLY A 134 -7.26 11.26 -10.79
C GLY A 134 -8.56 11.97 -10.39
N GLU A 135 -8.49 13.20 -9.90
CA GLU A 135 -9.68 14.02 -9.61
C GLU A 135 -10.15 14.70 -10.91
N ILE A 136 -11.43 14.55 -11.24
CA ILE A 136 -12.06 15.21 -12.39
C ILE A 136 -12.89 16.42 -11.93
N ASP A 137 -13.71 16.23 -10.90
CA ASP A 137 -14.60 17.24 -10.32
C ASP A 137 -14.72 17.02 -8.82
N GLY A 138 -14.77 18.11 -8.04
CA GLY A 138 -14.58 18.05 -6.59
C GLY A 138 -13.16 17.61 -6.19
N GLY A 139 -12.98 17.22 -4.93
CA GLY A 139 -11.67 16.79 -4.42
C GLY A 139 -11.75 15.86 -3.22
N LEU A 140 -10.79 14.94 -3.12
CA LEU A 140 -10.69 13.97 -2.04
C LEU A 140 -10.47 14.62 -0.67
N SER A 141 -9.89 15.82 -0.62
CA SER A 141 -9.81 16.61 0.60
C SER A 141 -11.19 17.07 1.08
N GLY A 142 -12.04 17.59 0.19
CA GLY A 142 -13.43 17.97 0.52
C GLY A 142 -14.29 16.76 0.89
N TYR A 143 -14.06 15.63 0.23
CA TYR A 143 -14.68 14.36 0.60
C TYR A 143 -14.33 13.93 2.04
N ALA A 144 -13.05 14.03 2.42
CA ALA A 144 -12.58 13.63 3.74
C ALA A 144 -13.19 14.48 4.86
N GLU A 145 -13.22 15.80 4.66
CA GLU A 145 -13.62 16.78 5.67
C GLU A 145 -15.13 16.91 5.74
N ASP A 146 -15.76 17.22 4.61
CA ASP A 146 -17.16 17.65 4.55
C ASP A 146 -18.07 16.57 3.95
N GLY A 147 -17.51 15.57 3.28
CA GLY A 147 -18.28 14.56 2.55
C GLY A 147 -18.79 15.05 1.20
N GLU A 148 -18.21 16.13 0.68
CA GLU A 148 -18.45 16.59 -0.67
C GLU A 148 -17.96 15.52 -1.65
N ASP A 149 -18.87 15.00 -2.49
CA ASP A 149 -18.52 13.91 -3.40
C ASP A 149 -17.53 14.40 -4.47
N ALA A 150 -16.63 13.53 -4.86
CA ALA A 150 -15.61 13.81 -5.87
C ALA A 150 -15.74 12.81 -7.01
N LEU A 151 -15.73 13.30 -8.25
CA LEU A 151 -15.68 12.45 -9.43
C LEU A 151 -14.23 12.11 -9.74
N LEU A 152 -13.96 10.81 -9.88
CA LEU A 152 -12.62 10.28 -10.04
C LEU A 152 -12.46 9.56 -11.38
N ALA A 153 -11.32 9.76 -12.03
CA ALA A 153 -10.83 8.95 -13.14
C ALA A 153 -10.05 7.75 -12.59
N VAL A 154 -10.26 6.56 -13.15
CA VAL A 154 -9.52 5.35 -12.77
C VAL A 154 -8.66 4.89 -13.94
N ASP A 155 -7.35 4.74 -13.70
CA ASP A 155 -6.44 4.10 -14.64
C ASP A 155 -6.45 2.59 -14.42
N ALA A 156 -7.24 1.89 -15.25
CA ALA A 156 -7.38 0.44 -15.17
C ALA A 156 -6.08 -0.32 -15.49
N ALA A 157 -5.13 0.28 -16.21
CA ALA A 157 -3.85 -0.36 -16.50
C ALA A 157 -2.94 -0.33 -15.26
N LEU A 158 -2.87 0.82 -14.58
CA LEU A 158 -2.12 0.96 -13.33
C LEU A 158 -2.78 0.19 -12.17
N ALA A 159 -4.10 0.18 -12.09
CA ALA A 159 -4.83 -0.58 -11.06
C ALA A 159 -4.47 -2.08 -11.08
N ARG A 160 -4.21 -2.66 -12.27
CA ARG A 160 -3.80 -4.06 -12.43
C ARG A 160 -2.38 -4.36 -11.97
N LEU A 161 -1.53 -3.34 -11.83
CA LEU A 161 -0.14 -3.50 -11.36
C LEU A 161 -0.04 -3.47 -9.83
N LEU A 162 -1.13 -3.14 -9.14
CA LEU A 162 -1.17 -3.14 -7.69
C LEU A 162 -1.15 -4.59 -7.17
N PRO A 163 -0.46 -4.85 -6.06
CA PRO A 163 -0.31 -6.21 -5.54
C PRO A 163 -1.65 -6.74 -5.02
N LEU A 164 -2.39 -7.40 -5.90
CA LEU A 164 -3.64 -8.10 -5.62
C LEU A 164 -3.54 -9.61 -5.87
N GLU A 165 -2.35 -10.14 -6.09
CA GLU A 165 -2.10 -11.54 -6.48
C GLU A 165 -2.48 -12.51 -5.34
N GLY A 166 -3.78 -12.73 -5.17
CA GLY A 166 -4.41 -13.94 -4.67
C GLY A 166 -5.03 -14.65 -5.86
N GLY A 167 -4.21 -15.36 -6.63
CA GLY A 167 -4.68 -16.26 -7.67
C GLY A 167 -5.59 -17.30 -7.03
N ALA A 168 -6.87 -17.27 -7.36
CA ALA A 168 -7.75 -18.41 -7.21
C ALA A 168 -7.18 -19.53 -8.08
N SER A 169 -6.77 -20.62 -7.44
CA SER A 169 -6.61 -21.93 -8.09
C SER A 169 -7.81 -22.81 -7.79
#